data_AF-A0A1X2IER8-F1
#
_entry.id   AF-A0A1X2IER8-F1
#
_cell.length_a   1.000
_cell.length_b   1.000
_cell.length_c   1.000
_cell.angle_alpha   90.00
_cell.angle_beta   90.00
_cell.angle_gamma   90.00
#
_symmetry.space_group_name_H-M   'P 1'
#
loop_
_entity.id
_entity.type
_entity.pdbx_description
1 polymer ?
#
loop_
_entity_poly.entity_id
_entity_poly.type
_entity_poly.pdbx_seq_one_letter_code
_entity_poly.pdbx_strand_id
1 'polypeptide(L)'
;MADILQVYQLPDTHLPGSVLLSKYICRDPSVMSAILAPLFATKPPDNYYCGDTTLINGARCDVLYLSPTSMPVMVQIQKKVSKSWLRTILAQCCHVLGSDDPPVLLIFSVDPLPSDIKTMCRVSGSAPYAYDMSAPLFAQKIRLFCPDLAHHYLASQPSPPSIVALSSFFSDQYPSALASTFYSKNTFYNNLYILAFRFCQRMAIDLEPAQHVTDKTTTTTTSEYLLSQQQHHHHHHRQQRRRSSVSIESNPVKRRHTVEAIPENLSRANAKKHHHRDQTIHRFQSPAPPLVSHRPPSTPVPVPINRRISNSDRSSSPSTNVNTEQQEEDDDEEVDQLEDDDEERQVNGNEWNEKRITSVKQHDQDVIIDYCQEQLELNKDWKTIYDEGYGKYFAYKNKESLRRCMQTFMPMEEPIVTRTDQHNMDDIVAFCRNLLDQNIEWGGIYRKGRGKYFAFQNSYVLQKAYLKHLELRKSQKGAPP
;
A
#
# COMPACT_ATOMS: atom_id res chain seq x y z
N MET A 1 -21.15 -20.64 -1.69
CA MET A 1 -20.22 -19.53 -1.34
C MET A 1 -19.00 -20.04 -0.59
N ALA A 2 -19.16 -20.69 0.58
CA ALA A 2 -18.03 -21.30 1.30
C ALA A 2 -17.22 -22.28 0.42
N ASP A 3 -17.93 -22.99 -0.46
CA ASP A 3 -17.43 -23.94 -1.45
C ASP A 3 -16.45 -23.31 -2.45
N ILE A 4 -16.62 -22.03 -2.79
CA ILE A 4 -15.73 -21.29 -3.70
C ILE A 4 -14.36 -21.10 -3.04
N LEU A 5 -14.33 -20.82 -1.74
CA LEU A 5 -13.10 -20.64 -0.97
C LEU A 5 -12.29 -21.94 -0.81
N GLN A 6 -12.89 -23.11 -1.07
CA GLN A 6 -12.19 -24.39 -1.01
C GLN A 6 -11.42 -24.73 -2.28
N VAL A 7 -11.82 -24.16 -3.42
CA VAL A 7 -11.29 -24.52 -4.76
C VAL A 7 -10.53 -23.35 -5.38
N TYR A 8 -10.91 -22.10 -5.09
CA TYR A 8 -10.30 -20.94 -5.71
C TYR A 8 -8.93 -20.59 -5.13
N GLN A 9 -8.04 -20.17 -6.04
CA GLN A 9 -6.73 -19.60 -5.74
C GLN A 9 -6.61 -18.26 -6.46
N LEU A 10 -6.13 -17.23 -5.74
CA LEU A 10 -5.81 -15.91 -6.29
C LEU A 10 -4.60 -16.02 -7.23
N PRO A 11 -4.59 -15.30 -8.38
CA PRO A 11 -3.40 -15.19 -9.21
C PRO A 11 -2.24 -14.54 -8.48
N ASP A 12 -1.00 -14.91 -8.83
CA ASP A 12 0.23 -14.36 -8.21
C ASP A 12 0.34 -12.83 -8.35
N THR A 13 -0.25 -12.25 -9.41
CA THR A 13 -0.35 -10.80 -9.64
C THR A 13 -1.28 -10.08 -8.67
N HIS A 14 -2.16 -10.83 -7.99
CA HIS A 14 -3.27 -10.34 -7.17
C HIS A 14 -3.33 -11.06 -5.81
N LEU A 15 -2.18 -11.46 -5.27
CA LEU A 15 -2.08 -11.96 -3.91
C LEU A 15 -2.47 -10.88 -2.88
N PRO A 16 -2.90 -11.26 -1.67
CA PRO A 16 -3.14 -10.32 -0.58
C PRO A 16 -1.94 -9.39 -0.32
N GLY A 17 -2.21 -8.14 0.03
CA GLY A 17 -1.18 -7.10 0.17
C GLY A 17 -0.73 -6.46 -1.14
N SER A 18 -1.13 -6.99 -2.31
CA SER A 18 -0.89 -6.30 -3.59
C SER A 18 -1.70 -5.00 -3.68
N VAL A 19 -1.13 -3.98 -4.31
CA VAL A 19 -1.61 -2.58 -4.27
C VAL A 19 -3.06 -2.44 -4.75
N LEU A 20 -3.40 -3.01 -5.91
CA LEU A 20 -4.75 -2.88 -6.49
C LEU A 20 -5.82 -3.64 -5.68
N LEU A 21 -5.51 -4.87 -5.26
CA LEU A 21 -6.42 -5.69 -4.46
C LEU A 21 -6.69 -5.03 -3.09
N SER A 22 -5.64 -4.51 -2.44
CA SER A 22 -5.75 -3.94 -1.10
C SER A 22 -6.59 -2.66 -1.10
N LYS A 23 -6.46 -1.81 -2.13
CA LYS A 23 -7.34 -0.66 -2.37
C LYS A 23 -8.79 -1.07 -2.62
N TYR A 24 -9.02 -2.15 -3.38
CA TYR A 24 -10.37 -2.67 -3.61
C TYR A 24 -11.02 -3.19 -2.31
N ILE A 25 -10.28 -3.97 -1.52
CA ILE A 25 -10.76 -4.57 -0.26
C ILE A 25 -11.06 -3.49 0.78
N CYS A 26 -10.17 -2.53 1.00
CA CYS A 26 -10.39 -1.45 1.99
C CYS A 26 -11.58 -0.54 1.63
N ARG A 27 -11.99 -0.48 0.35
CA ARG A 27 -13.18 0.27 -0.08
C ARG A 27 -14.51 -0.45 0.19
N ASP A 28 -14.50 -1.71 0.64
CA ASP A 28 -15.73 -2.39 1.07
C ASP A 28 -16.24 -1.83 2.42
N PRO A 29 -17.54 -1.49 2.57
CA PRO A 29 -18.07 -0.91 3.81
C PRO A 29 -17.85 -1.76 5.07
N SER A 30 -17.80 -3.09 4.95
CA SER A 30 -17.52 -3.97 6.10
C SER A 30 -16.06 -3.90 6.55
N VAL A 31 -15.13 -3.68 5.61
CA VAL A 31 -13.70 -3.52 5.88
C VAL A 31 -13.41 -2.10 6.39
N MET A 32 -14.03 -1.08 5.81
CA MET A 32 -13.99 0.29 6.34
C MET A 32 -14.48 0.34 7.80
N SER A 33 -15.62 -0.28 8.10
CA SER A 33 -16.15 -0.37 9.48
C SER A 33 -15.17 -1.10 10.43
N ALA A 34 -14.57 -2.20 9.97
CA ALA A 34 -13.55 -2.94 10.72
C ALA A 34 -12.25 -2.14 10.99
N ILE A 35 -11.88 -1.23 10.08
CA ILE A 35 -10.72 -0.35 10.23
C ILE A 35 -11.02 0.83 11.17
N LEU A 36 -12.23 1.40 11.08
CA LEU A 36 -12.64 2.55 11.89
C LEU A 36 -12.93 2.17 13.34
N ALA A 37 -13.56 1.03 13.61
CA ALA A 37 -13.93 0.59 14.96
C ALA A 37 -12.81 0.71 16.03
N PRO A 38 -11.55 0.27 15.81
CA PRO A 38 -10.45 0.40 16.78
C PRO A 38 -9.81 1.81 16.88
N LEU A 39 -10.40 2.83 16.25
CA LEU A 39 -10.00 4.24 16.38
C LEU A 39 -10.89 5.01 17.37
N PHE A 40 -12.15 4.59 17.53
CA PHE A 40 -13.13 5.24 18.39
C PHE A 40 -13.38 4.41 19.65
N ALA A 41 -13.56 5.07 20.79
CA ALA A 41 -13.94 4.40 22.05
C ALA A 41 -15.42 3.95 22.05
N THR A 42 -16.21 4.48 21.11
CA THR A 42 -17.61 4.18 20.85
C THR A 42 -17.79 3.67 19.42
N LYS A 43 -19.02 3.36 19.00
CA LYS A 43 -19.32 3.07 17.59
C LYS A 43 -18.79 4.23 16.69
N PRO A 44 -18.10 3.94 15.56
CA PRO A 44 -17.70 4.99 14.63
C PRO A 44 -18.91 5.78 14.11
N PRO A 45 -18.76 7.08 13.80
CA PRO A 45 -19.79 7.88 13.14
C PRO A 45 -20.36 7.20 11.89
N ASP A 46 -21.68 7.13 11.78
CA ASP A 46 -22.40 6.45 10.68
C ASP A 46 -22.31 7.20 9.32
N ASN A 47 -21.48 8.24 9.23
CA ASN A 47 -21.34 9.12 8.06
C ASN A 47 -19.95 9.07 7.40
N TYR A 48 -19.10 8.09 7.76
CA TYR A 48 -17.84 7.85 7.04
C TYR A 48 -18.07 7.27 5.64
N TYR A 49 -17.32 7.78 4.66
CA TYR A 49 -17.32 7.30 3.28
C TYR A 49 -15.90 7.33 2.69
N CYS A 50 -15.64 6.56 1.62
CA CYS A 50 -14.39 6.67 0.86
C CYS A 50 -14.39 7.93 0.01
N GLY A 51 -13.45 8.84 0.25
CA GLY A 51 -13.22 10.04 -0.55
C GLY A 51 -12.40 9.77 -1.82
N ASP A 52 -12.06 10.85 -2.53
CA ASP A 52 -11.00 10.80 -3.55
C ASP A 52 -9.66 10.51 -2.86
N THR A 53 -8.85 9.66 -3.47
CA THR A 53 -7.50 9.33 -3.00
C THR A 53 -6.45 10.36 -3.42
N THR A 54 -6.80 11.31 -4.29
CA THR A 54 -5.93 12.36 -4.81
C THR A 54 -5.90 13.57 -3.88
N LEU A 55 -4.70 13.96 -3.46
CA LEU A 55 -4.44 15.00 -2.47
C LEU A 55 -4.22 16.37 -3.14
N ILE A 56 -4.19 17.45 -2.35
CA ILE A 56 -4.05 18.84 -2.84
C ILE A 56 -2.79 19.03 -3.73
N ASN A 57 -1.71 18.32 -3.41
CA ASN A 57 -0.44 18.37 -4.14
C ASN A 57 -0.37 17.39 -5.33
N GLY A 58 -1.47 16.74 -5.71
CA GLY A 58 -1.51 15.73 -6.77
C GLY A 58 -0.99 14.34 -6.39
N ALA A 59 -0.39 14.18 -5.19
CA ALA A 59 -0.03 12.86 -4.68
C ALA A 59 -1.29 12.02 -4.42
N ARG A 60 -1.13 10.69 -4.33
CA ARG A 60 -2.25 9.76 -4.10
C ARG A 60 -1.98 8.86 -2.91
N CYS A 61 -2.99 8.70 -2.07
CA CYS A 61 -3.03 7.66 -1.04
C CYS A 61 -3.65 6.35 -1.56
N ASP A 62 -3.63 5.30 -0.74
CA ASP A 62 -4.29 4.05 -1.09
C ASP A 62 -5.80 4.12 -0.86
N VAL A 63 -6.23 4.53 0.33
CA VAL A 63 -7.64 4.81 0.66
C VAL A 63 -7.72 5.98 1.63
N LEU A 64 -8.71 6.84 1.46
CA LEU A 64 -9.03 7.95 2.35
C LEU A 64 -10.50 7.82 2.81
N TYR A 65 -10.73 7.70 4.11
CA TYR A 65 -12.07 7.80 4.68
C TYR A 65 -12.31 9.22 5.19
N LEU A 66 -13.44 9.80 4.81
CA LEU A 66 -13.87 11.15 5.18
C LEU A 66 -15.18 11.10 5.95
N SER A 67 -15.35 12.01 6.90
CA SER A 67 -16.60 12.28 7.61
C SER A 67 -16.81 13.79 7.67
N PRO A 68 -18.05 14.31 7.44
CA PRO A 68 -18.34 15.73 7.63
C PRO A 68 -18.24 16.23 9.08
N THR A 69 -18.03 15.33 10.05
CA THR A 69 -18.10 15.63 11.49
C THR A 69 -16.94 15.01 12.29
N SER A 70 -15.88 14.52 11.64
CA SER A 70 -14.76 13.84 12.30
C SER A 70 -13.51 13.80 11.44
N MET A 71 -12.35 13.65 12.10
CA MET A 71 -11.01 13.54 11.53
C MET A 71 -10.93 12.64 10.27
N PRO A 72 -10.23 13.05 9.20
CA PRO A 72 -9.95 12.16 8.07
C PRO A 72 -9.11 10.95 8.52
N VAL A 73 -9.33 9.79 7.90
CA VAL A 73 -8.52 8.58 8.14
C VAL A 73 -7.86 8.16 6.83
N MET A 74 -6.56 8.37 6.73
CA MET A 74 -5.74 7.96 5.57
C MET A 74 -5.17 6.56 5.83
N VAL A 75 -5.41 5.63 4.90
CA VAL A 75 -4.90 4.26 4.94
C VAL A 75 -3.88 4.06 3.81
N GLN A 76 -2.78 3.38 4.15
CA GLN A 76 -1.72 2.98 3.24
C GLN A 76 -1.42 1.49 3.44
N ILE A 77 -1.21 0.74 2.35
CA ILE A 77 -0.84 -0.68 2.34
C ILE A 77 0.48 -0.78 1.57
N GLN A 78 1.58 -0.72 2.32
CA GLN A 78 2.92 -0.60 1.79
C GLN A 78 3.64 -1.93 1.91
N LYS A 79 4.31 -2.38 0.82
CA LYS A 79 5.07 -3.64 0.89
C LYS A 79 6.22 -3.54 1.90
N LYS A 80 7.12 -2.59 1.66
CA LYS A 80 8.31 -2.32 2.48
C LYS A 80 8.28 -0.89 3.00
N VAL A 81 8.17 -0.72 4.33
CA VAL A 81 8.19 0.59 5.00
C VAL A 81 9.64 1.03 5.24
N SER A 82 10.01 2.24 4.82
CA SER A 82 11.34 2.83 4.99
C SER A 82 11.28 4.26 5.57
N LYS A 83 12.41 4.81 6.02
CA LYS A 83 12.49 6.19 6.54
C LYS A 83 12.22 7.26 5.49
N SER A 84 12.67 7.05 4.24
CA SER A 84 12.38 7.98 3.13
C SER A 84 10.88 7.97 2.83
N TRP A 85 10.29 6.79 2.62
CA TRP A 85 8.86 6.63 2.40
C TRP A 85 8.01 7.21 3.55
N LEU A 86 8.41 6.99 4.81
CA LEU A 86 7.74 7.55 5.98
C LEU A 86 7.75 9.08 6.00
N ARG A 87 8.87 9.74 5.64
CA ARG A 87 8.91 11.21 5.50
C ARG A 87 7.94 11.69 4.42
N THR A 88 7.92 11.01 3.27
CA THR A 88 7.04 11.35 2.14
C THR A 88 5.56 11.24 2.50
N ILE A 89 5.13 10.15 3.13
CA ILE A 89 3.73 9.99 3.54
C ILE A 89 3.32 10.97 4.65
N LEU A 90 4.22 11.30 5.58
CA LEU A 90 3.94 12.33 6.60
C LEU A 90 3.74 13.70 5.97
N ALA A 91 4.57 14.09 5.01
CA ALA A 91 4.37 15.33 4.24
C ALA A 91 3.03 15.31 3.46
N GLN A 92 2.62 14.16 2.92
CA GLN A 92 1.32 14.01 2.25
C GLN A 92 0.12 14.18 3.18
N CYS A 93 0.23 13.90 4.49
CA CYS A 93 -0.86 14.13 5.44
C CYS A 93 -1.33 15.60 5.45
N CYS A 94 -0.41 16.56 5.28
CA CYS A 94 -0.70 17.99 5.20
C CYS A 94 -1.46 18.42 3.93
N HIS A 95 -1.75 17.48 3.01
CA HIS A 95 -2.45 17.72 1.75
C HIS A 95 -3.79 16.97 1.64
N VAL A 96 -4.27 16.38 2.75
CA VAL A 96 -5.62 15.79 2.82
C VAL A 96 -6.68 16.88 2.66
N LEU A 97 -7.66 16.64 1.79
CA LEU A 97 -8.72 17.59 1.46
C LEU A 97 -9.81 17.65 2.55
N GLY A 98 -10.28 18.87 2.84
CA GLY A 98 -11.60 19.10 3.43
C GLY A 98 -11.72 18.95 4.95
N SER A 99 -10.61 19.05 5.70
CA SER A 99 -10.64 19.17 7.16
C SER A 99 -9.55 20.12 7.66
N ASP A 100 -9.83 20.83 8.74
CA ASP A 100 -8.85 21.61 9.50
C ASP A 100 -8.04 20.72 10.47
N ASP A 101 -8.54 19.50 10.76
CA ASP A 101 -7.87 18.51 11.62
C ASP A 101 -6.87 17.65 10.81
N PRO A 102 -5.64 17.41 11.31
CA PRO A 102 -4.69 16.52 10.68
C PRO A 102 -5.17 15.06 10.73
N PRO A 103 -4.96 14.25 9.69
CA PRO A 103 -5.54 12.91 9.57
C PRO A 103 -5.02 11.93 10.63
N VAL A 104 -5.78 10.87 10.87
CA VAL A 104 -5.24 9.63 11.42
C VAL A 104 -4.65 8.79 10.29
N LEU A 105 -3.34 8.51 10.36
CA LEU A 105 -2.61 7.71 9.38
C LEU A 105 -2.49 6.26 9.84
N LEU A 106 -3.06 5.33 9.07
CA LEU A 106 -2.94 3.89 9.27
C LEU A 106 -2.06 3.28 8.18
N ILE A 107 -1.02 2.56 8.59
CA ILE A 107 -0.05 1.92 7.69
C ILE A 107 -0.10 0.41 7.92
N PHE A 108 -0.47 -0.35 6.90
CA PHE A 108 -0.35 -1.80 6.88
C PHE A 108 0.94 -2.18 6.14
N SER A 109 1.89 -2.78 6.86
CA SER A 109 3.14 -3.29 6.29
C SER A 109 2.96 -4.76 5.89
N VAL A 110 3.19 -5.10 4.63
CA VAL A 110 3.16 -6.49 4.15
C VAL A 110 4.40 -7.24 4.64
N ASP A 111 5.59 -6.64 4.44
CA ASP A 111 6.85 -7.19 4.95
C ASP A 111 7.03 -6.81 6.44
N PRO A 112 7.82 -7.57 7.22
CA PRO A 112 8.20 -7.19 8.59
C PRO A 112 8.89 -5.82 8.65
N LEU A 113 8.51 -4.99 9.64
CA LEU A 113 9.09 -3.66 9.79
C LEU A 113 10.61 -3.75 10.09
N PRO A 114 11.46 -2.94 9.41
CA PRO A 114 12.88 -2.84 9.74
C PRO A 114 13.14 -2.44 11.19
N SER A 115 14.28 -2.87 11.74
CA SER A 115 14.69 -2.56 13.12
C SER A 115 14.78 -1.05 13.38
N ASP A 116 15.23 -0.29 12.39
CA ASP A 116 15.41 1.16 12.46
C ASP A 116 14.11 1.97 12.32
N ILE A 117 13.00 1.31 11.94
CA ILE A 117 11.62 1.81 12.03
C ILE A 117 11.01 1.39 13.37
N LYS A 118 11.25 0.15 13.82
CA LYS A 118 10.79 -0.35 15.12
C LYS A 118 11.30 0.49 16.29
N THR A 119 12.52 1.03 16.23
CA THR A 119 13.06 1.95 17.25
C THR A 119 12.42 3.34 17.25
N MET A 120 11.79 3.77 16.15
CA MET A 120 11.01 5.01 16.08
C MET A 120 9.57 4.83 16.61
N CYS A 121 9.17 3.60 16.94
CA CYS A 121 7.82 3.20 17.28
C CYS A 121 7.67 2.82 18.76
N ARG A 122 6.43 2.78 19.25
CA ARG A 122 6.08 2.14 20.54
C ARG A 122 4.84 1.25 20.33
N VAL A 123 4.76 0.10 20.99
CA VAL A 123 3.54 -0.73 20.93
C VAL A 123 2.37 0.06 21.53
N SER A 124 1.24 0.11 20.84
CA SER A 124 0.10 0.93 21.27
C SER A 124 -0.56 0.31 22.51
N GLY A 125 -0.55 1.04 23.64
CA GLY A 125 -1.30 0.63 24.84
C GLY A 125 -2.82 0.50 24.62
N SER A 126 -3.34 1.14 23.57
CA SER A 126 -4.74 1.02 23.12
C SER A 126 -5.00 -0.05 22.06
N ALA A 127 -3.95 -0.61 21.46
CA ALA A 127 -4.03 -1.58 20.36
C ALA A 127 -2.73 -2.42 20.31
N PRO A 128 -2.52 -3.39 21.21
CA PRO A 128 -1.24 -4.09 21.37
C PRO A 128 -0.79 -4.94 20.16
N TYR A 129 -1.66 -5.08 19.16
CA TYR A 129 -1.39 -5.65 17.83
C TYR A 129 -0.80 -4.63 16.83
N ALA A 130 -0.51 -3.40 17.25
CA ALA A 130 0.00 -2.32 16.40
C ALA A 130 1.02 -1.44 17.14
N TYR A 131 1.88 -0.79 16.35
CA TYR A 131 2.75 0.29 16.82
C TYR A 131 2.05 1.64 16.66
N ASP A 132 2.13 2.52 17.64
CA ASP A 132 1.86 3.95 17.47
C ASP A 132 3.20 4.71 17.24
N MET A 133 3.18 5.74 16.38
CA MET A 133 4.31 6.65 16.11
C MET A 133 3.86 8.11 16.31
N SER A 134 4.79 8.98 16.74
CA SER A 134 4.50 10.39 17.03
C SER A 134 5.01 11.31 15.91
N ALA A 135 4.11 12.05 15.27
CA ALA A 135 4.45 13.21 14.43
C ALA A 135 3.28 14.22 14.42
N PRO A 136 3.02 14.93 15.54
CA PRO A 136 1.78 15.67 15.77
C PRO A 136 1.55 16.88 14.84
N LEU A 137 2.58 17.31 14.10
CA LEU A 137 2.46 18.36 13.07
C LEU A 137 1.88 17.85 11.74
N PHE A 138 1.87 16.52 11.53
CA PHE A 138 1.48 15.90 10.27
C PHE A 138 0.20 15.07 10.40
N ALA A 139 0.06 14.33 11.50
CA ALA A 139 -1.07 13.43 11.73
C ALA A 139 -1.46 13.44 13.22
N GLN A 140 -2.76 13.44 13.51
CA GLN A 140 -3.28 13.37 14.88
C GLN A 140 -2.86 12.06 15.57
N LYS A 141 -2.77 10.98 14.79
CA LYS A 141 -2.23 9.68 15.21
C LYS A 141 -1.65 8.93 14.03
N ILE A 142 -0.51 8.28 14.22
CA ILE A 142 0.08 7.35 13.24
C ILE A 142 0.09 5.97 13.87
N ARG A 143 -0.44 4.97 13.16
CA ARG A 143 -0.47 3.58 13.62
C ARG A 143 0.01 2.63 12.53
N LEU A 144 1.01 1.82 12.85
CA LEU A 144 1.61 0.83 11.95
C LEU A 144 1.20 -0.57 12.39
N PHE A 145 0.56 -1.30 11.50
CA PHE A 145 0.27 -2.73 11.60
C PHE A 145 1.33 -3.50 10.83
N CYS A 146 1.82 -4.60 11.38
CA CYS A 146 2.87 -5.41 10.77
C CYS A 146 2.66 -6.90 11.07
N PRO A 147 3.34 -7.81 10.33
CA PRO A 147 3.15 -9.25 10.46
C PRO A 147 3.47 -9.73 11.88
N ASP A 148 4.60 -9.28 12.44
CA ASP A 148 5.13 -9.72 13.73
C ASP A 148 4.13 -9.52 14.88
N LEU A 149 3.58 -8.29 15.02
CA LEU A 149 2.61 -7.98 16.07
C LEU A 149 1.25 -8.61 15.81
N ALA A 150 0.81 -8.66 14.54
CA ALA A 150 -0.48 -9.26 14.20
C ALA A 150 -0.46 -10.76 14.54
N HIS A 151 0.54 -11.51 14.06
CA HIS A 151 0.65 -12.95 14.30
C HIS A 151 0.89 -13.29 15.78
N HIS A 152 1.67 -12.50 16.51
CA HIS A 152 1.83 -12.69 17.96
C HIS A 152 0.51 -12.46 18.74
N TYR A 153 -0.25 -11.43 18.37
CA TYR A 153 -1.56 -11.16 18.98
C TYR A 153 -2.60 -12.24 18.63
N LEU A 154 -2.58 -12.74 17.39
CA LEU A 154 -3.47 -13.79 16.92
C LEU A 154 -3.18 -15.15 17.58
N ALA A 155 -1.91 -15.50 17.78
CA ALA A 155 -1.52 -16.69 18.50
C ALA A 155 -1.91 -16.67 20.00
N SER A 156 -2.18 -15.48 20.56
CA SER A 156 -2.51 -15.29 21.97
C SER A 156 -3.97 -14.92 22.26
N GLN A 157 -4.82 -14.70 21.24
CA GLN A 157 -6.21 -14.25 21.42
C GLN A 157 -7.21 -15.06 20.59
N PRO A 158 -8.23 -15.69 21.21
CA PRO A 158 -9.18 -16.57 20.50
C PRO A 158 -10.23 -15.80 19.66
N SER A 159 -10.38 -14.49 19.87
CA SER A 159 -11.32 -13.63 19.16
C SER A 159 -10.66 -12.28 18.82
N PRO A 160 -9.73 -12.25 17.85
CA PRO A 160 -9.00 -11.04 17.47
C PRO A 160 -9.92 -9.97 16.85
N PRO A 161 -9.66 -8.67 17.04
CA PRO A 161 -10.33 -7.62 16.28
C PRO A 161 -10.09 -7.77 14.77
N SER A 162 -11.11 -7.47 13.96
CA SER A 162 -11.09 -7.64 12.51
C SER A 162 -9.92 -6.94 11.80
N ILE A 163 -9.43 -5.81 12.34
CA ILE A 163 -8.26 -5.10 11.80
C ILE A 163 -6.96 -5.92 11.89
N VAL A 164 -6.85 -6.85 12.85
CA VAL A 164 -5.68 -7.74 12.98
C VAL A 164 -5.74 -8.83 11.92
N ALA A 165 -6.92 -9.41 11.72
CA ALA A 165 -7.17 -10.35 10.62
C ALA A 165 -6.98 -9.69 9.23
N LEU A 166 -7.28 -8.39 9.10
CA LEU A 166 -6.97 -7.61 7.89
C LEU A 166 -5.46 -7.42 7.69
N SER A 167 -4.73 -7.02 8.74
CA SER A 167 -3.27 -6.88 8.67
C SER A 167 -2.60 -8.19 8.27
N SER A 168 -3.00 -9.29 8.91
CA SER A 168 -2.46 -10.60 8.60
C SER A 168 -2.85 -11.11 7.23
N PHE A 169 -4.09 -10.88 6.79
CA PHE A 169 -4.47 -11.15 5.40
C PHE A 169 -3.52 -10.45 4.43
N PHE A 170 -3.20 -9.16 4.63
CA PHE A 170 -2.25 -8.45 3.76
C PHE A 170 -0.81 -9.00 3.84
N SER A 171 -0.31 -9.41 5.02
CA SER A 171 1.06 -9.92 5.17
C SER A 171 1.26 -11.38 4.81
N ASP A 172 0.23 -12.22 4.97
CA ASP A 172 0.27 -13.66 4.69
C ASP A 172 0.60 -13.95 3.21
N GLN A 173 0.15 -13.07 2.32
CA GLN A 173 0.23 -13.18 0.84
C GLN A 173 -0.28 -14.51 0.25
N TYR A 174 -0.98 -15.36 1.02
CA TYR A 174 -1.41 -16.67 0.54
C TYR A 174 -2.42 -16.59 -0.61
N PRO A 175 -2.36 -17.49 -1.60
CA PRO A 175 -3.30 -17.51 -2.71
C PRO A 175 -4.69 -18.03 -2.33
N SER A 176 -4.87 -18.73 -1.20
CA SER A 176 -6.16 -19.32 -0.83
C SER A 176 -6.41 -19.29 0.68
N ALA A 177 -7.67 -19.10 1.06
CA ALA A 177 -8.13 -19.12 2.45
C ALA A 177 -7.79 -20.44 3.17
N LEU A 178 -7.71 -21.56 2.44
CA LEU A 178 -7.34 -22.86 3.01
C LEU A 178 -5.86 -22.97 3.40
N ALA A 179 -4.97 -22.17 2.81
CA ALA A 179 -3.54 -22.22 3.13
C ALA A 179 -3.25 -21.67 4.53
N SER A 180 -4.08 -20.72 5.01
CA SER A 180 -3.86 -20.06 6.30
C SER A 180 -4.58 -20.79 7.44
N THR A 181 -3.88 -21.75 8.03
CA THR A 181 -4.38 -22.70 9.04
C THR A 181 -5.08 -22.04 10.23
N PHE A 182 -4.60 -20.85 10.65
CA PHE A 182 -5.13 -20.10 11.78
C PHE A 182 -6.53 -19.49 11.55
N TYR A 183 -6.91 -19.17 10.31
CA TYR A 183 -8.07 -18.31 10.04
C TYR A 183 -9.23 -19.00 9.33
N SER A 184 -9.13 -20.29 9.02
CA SER A 184 -10.21 -21.09 8.39
C SER A 184 -11.59 -20.92 9.06
N LYS A 185 -11.63 -20.64 10.37
CA LYS A 185 -12.84 -20.39 11.17
C LYS A 185 -13.22 -18.91 11.32
N ASN A 186 -12.36 -17.97 10.91
CA ASN A 186 -12.59 -16.53 11.03
C ASN A 186 -13.45 -16.03 9.87
N THR A 187 -14.70 -15.69 10.17
CA THR A 187 -15.69 -15.25 9.16
C THR A 187 -15.30 -13.96 8.44
N PHE A 188 -14.59 -13.05 9.11
CA PHE A 188 -14.11 -11.82 8.50
C PHE A 188 -12.95 -12.09 7.53
N TYR A 189 -11.96 -12.90 7.93
CA TYR A 189 -10.84 -13.30 7.06
C TYR A 189 -11.33 -14.06 5.82
N ASN A 190 -12.29 -14.99 5.99
CA ASN A 190 -12.96 -15.65 4.87
C ASN A 190 -13.69 -14.66 3.94
N ASN A 191 -14.30 -13.58 4.49
CA ASN A 191 -14.91 -12.52 3.68
C ASN A 191 -13.87 -11.72 2.87
N LEU A 192 -12.65 -11.51 3.38
CA LEU A 192 -11.57 -10.86 2.62
C LEU A 192 -11.21 -11.65 1.35
N TYR A 193 -11.18 -12.98 1.41
CA TYR A 193 -11.00 -13.82 0.20
C TYR A 193 -12.22 -13.79 -0.73
N ILE A 194 -13.45 -13.63 -0.23
CA ILE A 194 -14.64 -13.42 -1.08
C ILE A 194 -14.54 -12.07 -1.82
N LEU A 195 -14.04 -11.02 -1.16
CA LEU A 195 -13.76 -9.73 -1.80
C LEU A 195 -12.63 -9.83 -2.83
N ALA A 196 -11.57 -10.60 -2.53
CA ALA A 196 -10.45 -10.82 -3.46
C ALA A 196 -10.85 -11.63 -4.70
N PHE A 197 -11.68 -12.67 -4.54
CA PHE A 197 -12.29 -13.39 -5.64
C PHE A 197 -13.13 -12.46 -6.53
N ARG A 198 -13.98 -11.61 -5.93
CA ARG A 198 -14.79 -10.61 -6.66
C ARG A 198 -13.93 -9.58 -7.41
N PHE A 199 -12.79 -9.18 -6.86
CA PHE A 199 -11.82 -8.32 -7.55
C PHE A 199 -11.27 -9.00 -8.79
N CYS A 200 -10.75 -10.22 -8.65
CA CYS A 200 -10.17 -10.98 -9.77
C CYS A 200 -11.22 -11.29 -10.86
N GLN A 201 -12.47 -11.57 -10.49
CA GLN A 201 -13.57 -11.74 -11.45
C GLN A 201 -13.83 -10.48 -12.29
N ARG A 202 -13.73 -9.27 -11.69
CA ARG A 202 -13.90 -8.01 -12.43
C ARG A 202 -12.73 -7.77 -13.39
N MET A 203 -11.50 -7.91 -12.90
CA MET A 203 -10.30 -7.76 -13.73
C MET A 203 -10.26 -8.76 -14.90
N ALA A 204 -10.79 -9.98 -14.73
CA ALA A 204 -10.93 -10.93 -15.84
C ALA A 204 -11.93 -10.47 -16.93
N ILE A 205 -13.04 -9.84 -16.54
CA ILE A 205 -14.04 -9.29 -17.48
C ILE A 205 -13.47 -8.07 -18.22
N ASP A 206 -12.78 -7.18 -17.50
CA ASP A 206 -12.15 -5.98 -18.08
C ASP A 206 -10.95 -6.33 -19.01
N LEU A 207 -10.46 -7.58 -18.96
CA LEU A 207 -9.36 -8.10 -19.78
C LEU A 207 -9.79 -8.96 -20.97
N GLU A 208 -11.06 -9.33 -21.12
CA GLU A 208 -11.52 -9.93 -22.39
C GLU A 208 -11.50 -8.84 -23.48
N PRO A 209 -10.65 -8.96 -24.52
CA PRO A 209 -10.57 -7.94 -25.55
C PRO A 209 -11.85 -7.94 -26.38
N ALA A 210 -12.24 -6.78 -26.91
CA ALA A 210 -13.48 -6.59 -27.68
C ALA A 210 -13.45 -7.22 -29.11
N GLN A 211 -12.92 -8.44 -29.24
CA GLN A 211 -12.72 -9.18 -30.49
C GLN A 211 -14.02 -9.73 -31.12
N HIS A 212 -15.17 -9.56 -30.47
CA HIS A 212 -16.47 -10.02 -30.96
C HIS A 212 -17.42 -8.91 -31.47
N VAL A 213 -16.89 -7.76 -31.89
CA VAL A 213 -17.57 -6.87 -32.86
C VAL A 213 -17.07 -7.22 -34.26
N THR A 214 -17.56 -8.35 -34.79
CA THR A 214 -17.14 -8.92 -36.08
C THR A 214 -17.62 -8.14 -37.28
N ASP A 215 -16.86 -8.25 -38.37
CA ASP A 215 -17.23 -7.92 -39.74
C ASP A 215 -18.70 -8.24 -40.09
N LYS A 216 -19.38 -7.27 -40.71
CA LYS A 216 -20.73 -7.44 -41.30
C LYS A 216 -20.82 -6.96 -42.76
N THR A 217 -19.75 -7.25 -43.50
CA THR A 217 -19.60 -7.16 -44.95
C THR A 217 -18.52 -8.19 -45.33
N THR A 218 -18.68 -9.12 -46.28
CA THR A 218 -19.69 -9.25 -47.36
C THR A 218 -19.86 -10.72 -47.77
N THR A 219 -21.10 -11.20 -47.87
CA THR A 219 -21.44 -12.49 -48.52
C THR A 219 -22.85 -12.48 -49.14
N THR A 220 -22.96 -11.87 -50.33
CA THR A 220 -24.12 -12.04 -51.24
C THR A 220 -23.60 -12.10 -52.67
N THR A 221 -24.14 -13.01 -53.50
CA THR A 221 -23.53 -13.52 -54.75
C THR A 221 -22.15 -14.18 -54.51
N THR A 222 -21.83 -15.33 -55.11
CA THR A 222 -22.31 -15.87 -56.39
C THR A 222 -22.79 -17.32 -56.25
N SER A 223 -24.02 -17.59 -56.71
CA SER A 223 -24.47 -18.94 -57.10
C SER A 223 -23.93 -19.25 -58.49
N GLU A 224 -23.93 -20.52 -58.92
CA GLU A 224 -23.42 -21.00 -60.23
C GLU A 224 -21.90 -21.18 -60.35
N TYR A 225 -21.30 -22.02 -59.50
CA TYR A 225 -20.28 -23.01 -59.91
C TYR A 225 -20.26 -24.15 -58.88
N LEU A 226 -19.58 -25.28 -59.18
CA LEU A 226 -19.54 -26.51 -58.35
C LEU A 226 -20.83 -27.35 -58.28
N LEU A 227 -21.77 -27.19 -59.22
CA LEU A 227 -22.74 -28.25 -59.55
C LEU A 227 -22.20 -29.19 -60.67
N SER A 228 -20.94 -29.62 -60.53
CA SER A 228 -20.31 -30.60 -61.42
C SER A 228 -19.31 -31.48 -60.65
N GLN A 229 -19.06 -32.70 -61.17
CA GLN A 229 -18.21 -33.74 -60.56
C GLN A 229 -18.70 -34.34 -59.23
N GLN A 230 -19.96 -34.82 -59.23
CA GLN A 230 -20.36 -35.96 -58.38
C GLN A 230 -20.61 -37.20 -59.26
N GLN A 231 -19.55 -37.83 -59.77
CA GLN A 231 -19.60 -39.15 -60.42
C GLN A 231 -18.19 -39.76 -60.51
N HIS A 232 -18.13 -41.10 -60.39
CA HIS A 232 -16.92 -41.92 -60.18
C HIS A 232 -16.24 -41.69 -58.80
N HIS A 233 -15.91 -42.71 -57.99
CA HIS A 233 -16.16 -44.16 -58.09
C HIS A 233 -16.69 -44.74 -56.76
N HIS A 234 -17.36 -45.90 -56.86
CA HIS A 234 -17.68 -46.80 -55.76
C HIS A 234 -16.88 -48.11 -55.94
N HIS A 235 -16.79 -48.95 -54.89
CA HIS A 235 -15.99 -50.20 -54.82
C HIS A 235 -14.45 -50.00 -54.85
N HIS A 236 -13.68 -50.46 -53.87
CA HIS A 236 -13.49 -51.90 -53.58
C HIS A 236 -13.12 -52.24 -52.10
N HIS A 237 -13.23 -53.55 -51.79
CA HIS A 237 -12.64 -54.31 -50.69
C HIS A 237 -12.88 -53.99 -49.20
N ARG A 238 -13.81 -54.78 -48.62
CA ARG A 238 -13.59 -55.48 -47.34
C ARG A 238 -12.53 -56.59 -47.47
N GLN A 239 -11.71 -56.79 -46.42
CA GLN A 239 -11.49 -58.04 -45.63
C GLN A 239 -10.23 -57.84 -44.74
N GLN A 240 -10.27 -57.96 -43.41
CA GLN A 240 -10.29 -59.19 -42.60
C GLN A 240 -9.19 -60.23 -42.91
N ARG A 241 -8.19 -60.39 -42.00
CA ARG A 241 -8.03 -61.58 -41.12
C ARG A 241 -6.78 -61.53 -40.21
N ARG A 242 -6.94 -62.11 -38.99
CA ARG A 242 -6.08 -63.10 -38.27
C ARG A 242 -4.61 -63.21 -38.73
N ARG A 243 -3.57 -63.30 -37.90
CA ARG A 243 -3.34 -64.07 -36.63
C ARG A 243 -2.12 -63.40 -35.89
N SER A 244 -1.53 -63.81 -34.75
CA SER A 244 -1.67 -64.97 -33.83
C SER A 244 -1.14 -64.63 -32.41
N SER A 245 -1.33 -65.57 -31.47
CA SER A 245 -0.76 -65.61 -30.10
C SER A 245 0.57 -66.37 -29.99
N VAL A 246 1.42 -66.02 -29.00
CA VAL A 246 2.19 -66.94 -28.13
C VAL A 246 2.31 -66.32 -26.73
N SER A 247 2.42 -67.15 -25.69
CA SER A 247 2.55 -66.84 -24.25
C SER A 247 3.42 -67.89 -23.58
N ILE A 248 4.13 -67.59 -22.46
CA ILE A 248 4.38 -68.48 -21.28
C ILE A 248 5.45 -67.87 -20.31
N GLU A 249 5.05 -67.72 -19.03
CA GLU A 249 5.77 -67.91 -17.74
C GLU A 249 7.19 -67.28 -17.50
N SER A 250 7.84 -67.27 -16.32
CA SER A 250 7.55 -67.87 -15.00
C SER A 250 8.03 -67.06 -13.77
N ASN A 251 7.17 -66.99 -12.74
CA ASN A 251 7.33 -66.97 -11.26
C ASN A 251 8.47 -66.25 -10.45
N PRO A 252 8.22 -65.95 -9.13
CA PRO A 252 9.13 -65.20 -8.24
C PRO A 252 9.78 -66.01 -7.08
N VAL A 253 10.75 -65.38 -6.40
CA VAL A 253 11.41 -65.84 -5.15
C VAL A 253 11.55 -64.63 -4.19
N LYS A 254 10.88 -64.51 -3.03
CA LYS A 254 10.93 -65.26 -1.74
C LYS A 254 12.25 -65.22 -0.96
N ARG A 255 12.28 -64.53 0.20
CA ARG A 255 12.95 -64.98 1.43
C ARG A 255 12.33 -64.37 2.71
N ARG A 256 12.41 -65.11 3.82
CA ARG A 256 12.07 -64.82 5.24
C ARG A 256 13.38 -65.00 6.07
N HIS A 257 13.53 -64.91 7.41
CA HIS A 257 12.68 -64.69 8.62
C HIS A 257 13.16 -63.39 9.34
N THR A 258 12.97 -63.00 10.62
CA THR A 258 12.62 -63.54 11.98
C THR A 258 11.60 -62.61 12.69
N VAL A 259 10.91 -62.90 13.82
CA VAL A 259 11.09 -63.72 15.05
C VAL A 259 11.92 -63.01 16.15
N GLU A 260 11.47 -62.87 17.42
CA GLU A 260 10.20 -63.30 18.09
C GLU A 260 9.15 -62.15 18.17
N ALA A 261 8.47 -61.67 19.26
CA ALA A 261 8.43 -61.92 20.72
C ALA A 261 7.02 -61.59 21.33
N ILE A 262 6.58 -62.35 22.35
CA ILE A 262 5.28 -62.32 23.09
C ILE A 262 5.61 -62.78 24.56
N PRO A 263 5.04 -62.26 25.70
CA PRO A 263 3.62 -62.37 26.09
C PRO A 263 2.93 -61.28 26.97
N GLU A 264 1.58 -61.35 26.99
CA GLU A 264 0.59 -61.17 28.10
C GLU A 264 0.72 -60.02 29.13
N ASN A 265 -0.36 -59.30 29.49
CA ASN A 265 -1.49 -59.85 30.28
C ASN A 265 -2.76 -58.95 30.35
N LEU A 266 -3.92 -59.60 30.61
CA LEU A 266 -5.08 -59.24 31.48
C LEU A 266 -5.56 -57.75 31.67
N SER A 267 -6.84 -57.41 31.88
CA SER A 267 -8.14 -58.12 31.82
C SER A 267 -9.32 -57.17 32.17
N ARG A 268 -10.54 -57.42 31.62
CA ARG A 268 -11.88 -56.94 32.11
C ARG A 268 -12.12 -55.41 32.14
N ALA A 269 -13.36 -54.89 32.26
CA ALA A 269 -14.69 -55.36 31.85
C ALA A 269 -15.75 -54.23 31.97
N ASN A 270 -16.98 -54.53 31.53
CA ASN A 270 -18.27 -53.89 31.86
C ASN A 270 -18.64 -52.56 31.17
N ALA A 271 -19.88 -52.56 30.65
CA ALA A 271 -20.63 -51.38 30.21
C ALA A 271 -21.78 -51.08 31.19
N LYS A 272 -22.39 -49.89 31.09
CA LYS A 272 -23.81 -49.69 31.40
C LYS A 272 -24.39 -48.43 30.73
N LYS A 273 -25.72 -48.46 30.52
CA LYS A 273 -26.55 -47.37 29.95
C LYS A 273 -27.04 -46.42 31.05
N HIS A 274 -27.50 -45.22 30.67
CA HIS A 274 -28.63 -44.40 31.20
C HIS A 274 -28.34 -42.89 30.96
N HIS A 275 -29.30 -41.97 30.83
CA HIS A 275 -30.68 -42.00 30.30
C HIS A 275 -31.12 -40.53 29.99
N HIS A 276 -32.29 -40.30 29.38
CA HIS A 276 -32.86 -38.94 29.27
C HIS A 276 -33.36 -38.41 30.63
N ARG A 277 -33.27 -37.09 30.87
CA ARG A 277 -34.47 -36.25 31.08
C ARG A 277 -34.18 -34.74 30.99
N ASP A 278 -35.22 -33.98 30.67
CA ASP A 278 -35.30 -32.52 30.67
C ASP A 278 -35.38 -31.92 32.08
N GLN A 279 -35.07 -30.61 32.21
CA GLN A 279 -35.84 -29.74 33.11
C GLN A 279 -35.77 -28.23 32.77
N THR A 280 -36.95 -27.71 32.41
CA THR A 280 -37.61 -26.51 32.96
C THR A 280 -36.82 -25.20 33.12
N ILE A 281 -37.30 -24.17 32.41
CA ILE A 281 -37.01 -22.75 32.64
C ILE A 281 -37.70 -22.28 33.92
N HIS A 282 -36.98 -21.57 34.81
CA HIS A 282 -37.60 -20.69 35.81
C HIS A 282 -37.00 -19.29 35.77
N ARG A 283 -37.86 -18.30 36.03
CA ARG A 283 -37.62 -16.87 35.86
C ARG A 283 -37.74 -16.20 37.23
N PHE A 284 -36.66 -15.61 37.75
CA PHE A 284 -36.69 -14.77 38.94
C PHE A 284 -35.90 -13.47 38.73
N GLN A 285 -36.35 -12.42 39.39
CA GLN A 285 -35.77 -11.08 39.34
C GLN A 285 -34.78 -10.90 40.49
N SER A 286 -33.67 -10.21 40.25
CA SER A 286 -32.75 -9.73 41.30
C SER A 286 -32.86 -8.21 41.42
N PRO A 287 -33.04 -7.65 42.63
CA PRO A 287 -33.06 -6.20 42.86
C PRO A 287 -31.65 -5.60 42.87
N ALA A 288 -31.55 -4.27 42.76
CA ALA A 288 -30.28 -3.54 42.75
C ALA A 288 -29.64 -3.42 44.16
N PRO A 289 -28.29 -3.41 44.25
CA PRO A 289 -27.58 -3.10 45.49
C PRO A 289 -27.51 -1.59 45.76
N PRO A 290 -27.41 -1.15 47.03
CA PRO A 290 -27.39 0.26 47.41
C PRO A 290 -26.01 0.93 47.29
N LEU A 291 -26.01 2.25 47.17
CA LEU A 291 -24.82 3.12 47.25
C LEU A 291 -24.22 3.11 48.66
N VAL A 292 -22.90 2.97 48.76
CA VAL A 292 -22.14 3.24 49.99
C VAL A 292 -21.01 4.22 49.67
N SER A 293 -20.95 5.32 50.43
CA SER A 293 -19.98 6.41 50.27
C SER A 293 -18.87 6.29 51.30
N HIS A 294 -17.61 6.22 50.85
CA HIS A 294 -16.44 6.31 51.73
C HIS A 294 -15.46 7.38 51.22
N ARG A 295 -15.13 8.33 52.09
CA ARG A 295 -14.04 9.30 51.89
C ARG A 295 -12.67 8.61 51.95
N PRO A 296 -11.70 8.98 51.11
CA PRO A 296 -10.29 8.70 51.36
C PRO A 296 -9.70 9.73 52.35
N PRO A 297 -8.87 9.32 53.33
CA PRO A 297 -8.06 10.22 54.14
C PRO A 297 -6.67 10.47 53.52
N SER A 298 -6.14 11.65 53.88
CA SER A 298 -4.85 12.26 53.56
C SER A 298 -3.57 11.39 53.61
N THR A 299 -2.69 11.66 52.66
CA THR A 299 -1.21 11.48 52.67
C THR A 299 -0.50 12.33 53.75
N PRO A 300 0.84 12.24 53.93
CA PRO A 300 1.82 11.17 53.68
C PRO A 300 2.70 10.82 54.92
N VAL A 301 3.68 9.91 54.78
CA VAL A 301 4.79 9.72 55.73
C VAL A 301 6.14 9.71 54.98
N PRO A 302 7.17 10.48 55.39
CA PRO A 302 8.48 10.50 54.75
C PRO A 302 9.46 9.43 55.30
N VAL A 303 10.40 9.01 54.45
CA VAL A 303 11.50 8.08 54.81
C VAL A 303 12.75 8.89 55.23
N PRO A 304 13.47 8.52 56.30
CA PRO A 304 14.58 9.32 56.84
C PRO A 304 15.88 9.21 56.02
N ILE A 305 16.60 10.32 55.92
CA ILE A 305 17.95 10.41 55.35
C ILE A 305 18.98 10.23 56.47
N ASN A 306 19.92 9.29 56.31
CA ASN A 306 21.05 9.13 57.21
C ASN A 306 22.17 10.12 56.89
N ARG A 307 22.64 10.86 57.90
CA ARG A 307 23.82 11.74 57.80
C ARG A 307 25.12 10.93 57.98
N ARG A 308 26.18 11.37 57.31
CA ARG A 308 27.57 11.21 57.79
C ARG A 308 28.32 12.53 57.61
N ILE A 309 29.31 12.82 58.46
CA ILE A 309 29.90 14.15 58.66
C ILE A 309 31.42 14.11 58.48
N SER A 310 31.96 15.00 57.66
CA SER A 310 33.32 15.58 57.73
C SER A 310 33.46 16.62 56.60
N ASN A 311 33.35 17.92 56.86
CA ASN A 311 34.44 18.85 57.20
C ASN A 311 35.30 19.31 56.00
N SER A 312 35.07 20.52 55.49
CA SER A 312 36.04 21.65 55.60
C SER A 312 35.56 22.95 54.89
N ASP A 313 35.51 24.02 55.69
CA ASP A 313 36.00 25.40 55.46
C ASP A 313 35.65 26.31 54.24
N ARG A 314 35.53 27.60 54.60
CA ARG A 314 35.80 28.84 53.82
C ARG A 314 34.84 29.34 52.72
N SER A 315 33.75 29.95 53.20
CA SER A 315 33.45 31.41 53.10
C SER A 315 33.63 32.22 51.80
N SER A 316 32.58 33.00 51.52
CA SER A 316 32.54 34.36 50.91
C SER A 316 32.87 34.58 49.41
N SER A 317 31.79 34.83 48.66
CA SER A 317 31.66 35.68 47.45
C SER A 317 31.98 37.18 47.76
N PRO A 318 31.88 38.17 46.82
CA PRO A 318 31.27 38.15 45.48
C PRO A 318 31.98 38.98 44.36
N SER A 319 31.23 39.23 43.27
CA SER A 319 31.22 40.44 42.41
C SER A 319 31.76 40.32 40.97
N THR A 320 31.34 41.28 40.13
CA THR A 320 31.35 41.28 38.65
C THR A 320 31.95 42.57 38.10
N ASN A 321 32.68 42.52 36.96
CA ASN A 321 32.41 43.33 35.75
C ASN A 321 33.59 43.42 34.74
N VAL A 322 33.27 43.22 33.44
CA VAL A 322 33.47 44.12 32.26
C VAL A 322 34.90 44.60 31.85
N ASN A 323 35.04 44.84 30.52
CA ASN A 323 36.21 45.22 29.69
C ASN A 323 37.06 44.03 29.18
N THR A 324 37.46 43.89 27.90
CA THR A 324 37.42 44.73 26.67
C THR A 324 38.59 45.72 26.44
N GLU A 325 39.67 45.21 25.85
CA GLU A 325 40.70 45.82 24.97
C GLU A 325 41.47 44.60 24.38
N GLN A 326 41.74 44.39 23.08
CA GLN A 326 42.46 45.17 22.04
C GLN A 326 43.99 45.24 22.20
N GLN A 327 44.69 44.34 21.49
CA GLN A 327 45.94 44.55 20.71
C GLN A 327 46.17 43.28 19.83
N GLU A 328 46.51 43.42 18.54
CA GLU A 328 47.88 43.38 17.94
C GLU A 328 48.54 42.00 18.15
N GLU A 329 48.59 41.17 17.10
CA GLU A 329 49.66 41.08 16.07
C GLU A 329 50.87 40.29 16.56
N ASP A 330 51.11 39.12 15.95
CA ASP A 330 52.42 38.62 15.51
C ASP A 330 52.19 37.42 14.56
N ASP A 331 53.08 37.26 13.57
CA ASP A 331 53.12 36.12 12.66
C ASP A 331 53.88 34.93 13.27
N ASP A 332 53.56 33.70 12.84
CA ASP A 332 54.58 32.64 12.70
C ASP A 332 54.09 31.53 11.75
N GLU A 333 54.96 31.10 10.83
CA GLU A 333 54.70 29.99 9.89
C GLU A 333 55.25 28.67 10.46
N GLU A 334 54.39 27.74 10.88
CA GLU A 334 54.83 26.37 11.23
C GLU A 334 54.28 25.34 10.22
N VAL A 335 55.13 24.94 9.27
CA VAL A 335 54.81 23.98 8.19
C VAL A 335 55.21 22.58 8.64
N ASP A 336 54.33 21.94 9.43
CA ASP A 336 54.58 20.59 9.93
C ASP A 336 54.25 19.54 8.85
N GLN A 337 55.26 18.77 8.44
CA GLN A 337 55.15 17.70 7.45
C GLN A 337 54.89 16.38 8.17
N LEU A 338 53.74 15.76 7.92
CA LEU A 338 53.50 14.36 8.26
C LEU A 338 53.18 13.59 6.97
N GLU A 339 54.20 12.90 6.48
CA GLU A 339 54.10 11.83 5.48
C GLU A 339 53.56 10.53 6.13
N ASP A 340 53.30 9.53 5.30
CA ASP A 340 53.10 8.11 5.64
C ASP A 340 51.96 7.72 6.60
N ASP A 341 50.79 7.39 6.02
CA ASP A 341 49.93 6.28 6.50
C ASP A 341 48.99 5.77 5.36
N ASP A 342 49.54 5.53 4.16
CA ASP A 342 48.78 5.23 2.92
C ASP A 342 48.78 3.73 2.53
N GLU A 343 48.63 2.81 3.51
CA GLU A 343 48.73 1.35 3.27
C GLU A 343 47.63 0.47 3.89
N GLU A 344 46.34 0.89 3.90
CA GLU A 344 45.25 -0.10 4.12
C GLU A 344 43.89 0.22 3.44
N ARG A 345 43.84 0.31 2.09
CA ARG A 345 42.55 0.30 1.38
C ARG A 345 42.47 -0.23 -0.07
N GLN A 346 43.38 -1.10 -0.49
CA GLN A 346 43.19 -1.88 -1.73
C GLN A 346 42.68 -3.30 -1.45
N VAL A 347 41.39 -3.56 -1.75
CA VAL A 347 40.81 -4.84 -2.23
C VAL A 347 39.30 -4.65 -2.47
N ASN A 348 38.70 -5.48 -3.34
CA ASN A 348 37.28 -5.48 -3.74
C ASN A 348 36.76 -4.30 -4.59
N GLY A 349 37.65 -3.41 -5.03
CA GLY A 349 37.36 -2.45 -6.11
C GLY A 349 37.57 -3.03 -7.51
N ASN A 350 36.98 -4.21 -7.86
CA ASN A 350 37.07 -4.78 -9.22
C ASN A 350 36.11 -5.98 -9.48
N GLU A 351 34.79 -5.77 -9.56
CA GLU A 351 33.86 -6.76 -10.18
C GLU A 351 32.65 -6.13 -10.91
N TRP A 352 32.86 -5.00 -11.61
CA TRP A 352 31.83 -4.35 -12.42
C TRP A 352 32.34 -4.02 -13.82
N ASN A 353 32.56 -5.05 -14.65
CA ASN A 353 32.89 -4.88 -16.05
C ASN A 353 32.26 -5.95 -16.96
N GLU A 354 31.98 -5.54 -18.21
CA GLU A 354 31.64 -6.39 -19.36
C GLU A 354 30.49 -7.41 -19.26
N LYS A 355 29.26 -6.91 -19.02
CA LYS A 355 28.08 -7.45 -19.74
C LYS A 355 27.28 -6.33 -20.40
N ARG A 356 27.39 -6.21 -21.73
CA ARG A 356 26.50 -5.38 -22.54
C ARG A 356 25.05 -5.83 -22.34
N ILE A 357 24.19 -4.96 -21.81
CA ILE A 357 22.77 -5.22 -21.63
C ILE A 357 22.09 -5.17 -23.01
N THR A 358 21.98 -6.33 -23.66
CA THR A 358 21.32 -6.49 -24.97
C THR A 358 19.82 -6.79 -24.85
N SER A 359 19.33 -7.15 -23.66
CA SER A 359 17.92 -7.22 -23.31
C SER A 359 17.71 -6.73 -21.88
N VAL A 360 16.75 -5.81 -21.72
CA VAL A 360 16.34 -5.29 -20.41
C VAL A 360 15.56 -6.38 -19.67
N LYS A 361 16.11 -6.88 -18.57
CA LYS A 361 15.40 -7.73 -17.62
C LYS A 361 14.64 -6.86 -16.62
N GLN A 362 13.66 -7.46 -15.93
CA GLN A 362 12.82 -6.71 -15.00
C GLN A 362 13.60 -6.09 -13.83
N HIS A 363 14.67 -6.75 -13.36
CA HIS A 363 15.57 -6.18 -12.35
C HIS A 363 16.28 -4.89 -12.80
N ASP A 364 16.56 -4.77 -14.10
CA ASP A 364 17.20 -3.57 -14.68
C ASP A 364 16.20 -2.39 -14.73
N GLN A 365 14.88 -2.66 -14.74
CA GLN A 365 13.84 -1.64 -14.81
C GLN A 365 13.73 -0.84 -13.50
N ASP A 366 13.80 -1.51 -12.35
CA ASP A 366 13.74 -0.85 -11.04
C ASP A 366 14.92 0.12 -10.85
N VAL A 367 16.14 -0.28 -11.23
CA VAL A 367 17.35 0.55 -11.17
C VAL A 367 17.23 1.78 -12.09
N ILE A 368 16.66 1.60 -13.28
CA ILE A 368 16.37 2.69 -14.24
C ILE A 368 15.33 3.66 -13.66
N ILE A 369 14.32 3.15 -12.96
CA ILE A 369 13.25 3.94 -12.31
C ILE A 369 13.81 4.75 -11.15
N ASP A 370 14.56 4.13 -10.24
CA ASP A 370 15.13 4.78 -9.06
C ASP A 370 16.14 5.88 -9.43
N TYR A 371 17.05 5.61 -10.37
CA TYR A 371 17.98 6.64 -10.88
C TYR A 371 17.23 7.82 -11.50
N CYS A 372 16.21 7.58 -12.32
CA CYS A 372 15.45 8.69 -12.92
C CYS A 372 14.63 9.48 -11.89
N GLN A 373 14.12 8.86 -10.83
CA GLN A 373 13.49 9.57 -9.72
C GLN A 373 14.50 10.50 -9.02
N GLU A 374 15.64 9.98 -8.60
CA GLU A 374 16.69 10.75 -7.92
C GLU A 374 17.14 11.95 -8.76
N GLN A 375 17.39 11.77 -10.06
CA GLN A 375 17.83 12.86 -10.92
C GLN A 375 16.71 13.90 -11.19
N LEU A 376 15.43 13.51 -11.14
CA LEU A 376 14.30 14.44 -11.22
C LEU A 376 14.08 15.23 -9.93
N GLU A 377 14.32 14.62 -8.75
CA GLU A 377 14.35 15.35 -7.47
C GLU A 377 15.48 16.40 -7.43
N LEU A 378 16.59 16.13 -8.12
CA LEU A 378 17.67 17.10 -8.40
C LEU A 378 17.35 18.13 -9.51
N ASN A 379 16.10 18.20 -9.98
CA ASN A 379 15.61 19.09 -11.05
C ASN A 379 16.36 18.97 -12.40
N LYS A 380 17.02 17.84 -12.69
CA LYS A 380 17.65 17.63 -14.01
C LYS A 380 16.59 17.43 -15.09
N ASP A 381 16.84 17.99 -16.28
CA ASP A 381 15.95 17.79 -17.42
C ASP A 381 16.13 16.39 -18.06
N TRP A 382 15.11 15.95 -18.80
CA TRP A 382 15.08 14.64 -19.46
C TRP A 382 16.17 14.40 -20.51
N LYS A 383 16.85 15.44 -21.02
CA LYS A 383 18.02 15.29 -21.88
C LYS A 383 19.24 14.99 -21.01
N THR A 384 19.45 15.76 -19.95
CA THR A 384 20.56 15.59 -18.99
C THR A 384 20.51 14.22 -18.32
N ILE A 385 19.33 13.81 -17.82
CA ILE A 385 19.12 12.47 -17.26
C ILE A 385 19.51 11.39 -18.25
N TYR A 386 18.99 11.46 -19.49
CA TYR A 386 19.28 10.48 -20.53
C TYR A 386 20.77 10.44 -20.88
N ASP A 387 21.39 11.60 -21.14
CA ASP A 387 22.78 11.71 -21.58
C ASP A 387 23.77 11.22 -20.50
N GLU A 388 23.50 11.43 -19.21
CA GLU A 388 24.32 10.92 -18.09
C GLU A 388 24.17 9.41 -17.87
N GLY A 389 22.96 8.88 -18.00
CA GLY A 389 22.66 7.46 -17.77
C GLY A 389 22.80 6.56 -19.01
N TYR A 390 22.95 7.11 -20.21
CA TYR A 390 23.04 6.34 -21.45
C TYR A 390 24.32 5.48 -21.49
N GLY A 391 24.17 4.18 -21.77
CA GLY A 391 25.28 3.22 -21.74
C GLY A 391 25.72 2.76 -20.33
N LYS A 392 25.41 3.52 -19.26
CA LYS A 392 25.53 3.05 -17.86
C LYS A 392 24.30 2.27 -17.39
N TYR A 393 23.14 2.88 -17.52
CA TYR A 393 21.85 2.36 -17.03
C TYR A 393 20.83 2.17 -18.17
N PHE A 394 20.94 2.93 -19.26
CA PHE A 394 19.96 2.89 -20.35
C PHE A 394 20.46 2.19 -21.62
N ALA A 395 19.62 1.28 -22.14
CA ALA A 395 19.76 0.66 -23.46
C ALA A 395 18.71 1.17 -24.49
N TYR A 396 17.99 2.26 -24.18
CA TYR A 396 16.94 2.81 -25.04
C TYR A 396 17.51 3.60 -26.22
N LYS A 397 16.97 3.39 -27.43
CA LYS A 397 17.48 4.00 -28.70
C LYS A 397 17.46 5.54 -28.74
N ASN A 398 16.72 6.20 -27.85
CA ASN A 398 16.64 7.64 -27.68
C ASN A 398 15.93 8.00 -26.36
N LYS A 399 16.10 9.24 -25.89
CA LYS A 399 15.43 9.77 -24.68
C LYS A 399 13.92 9.64 -24.68
N GLU A 400 13.31 9.67 -25.85
CA GLU A 400 11.86 9.56 -26.04
C GLU A 400 11.36 8.13 -25.79
N SER A 401 12.17 7.12 -26.10
CA SER A 401 11.90 5.71 -25.79
C SER A 401 12.05 5.45 -24.28
N LEU A 402 13.05 6.05 -23.62
CA LEU A 402 13.15 6.05 -22.15
C LEU A 402 11.93 6.74 -21.53
N ARG A 403 11.56 7.94 -21.98
CA ARG A 403 10.42 8.72 -21.49
C ARG A 403 9.11 7.93 -21.56
N ARG A 404 8.82 7.24 -22.68
CA ARG A 404 7.60 6.43 -22.79
C ARG A 404 7.63 5.17 -21.92
N CYS A 405 8.80 4.54 -21.79
CA CYS A 405 8.98 3.40 -20.90
C CYS A 405 8.70 3.84 -19.45
N MET A 406 9.32 4.94 -19.03
CA MET A 406 9.07 5.61 -17.75
C MET A 406 7.59 5.94 -17.57
N GLN A 407 6.93 6.60 -18.53
CA GLN A 407 5.49 6.91 -18.48
C GLN A 407 4.58 5.67 -18.36
N THR A 408 5.07 4.49 -18.71
CA THR A 408 4.33 3.22 -18.60
C THR A 408 4.45 2.61 -17.19
N PHE A 409 5.63 2.68 -16.56
CA PHE A 409 5.89 2.11 -15.23
C PHE A 409 5.69 3.12 -14.08
N MET A 410 5.85 4.41 -14.38
CA MET A 410 5.51 5.56 -13.57
C MET A 410 4.64 6.51 -14.40
N PRO A 411 3.31 6.60 -14.15
CA PRO A 411 2.46 7.60 -14.80
C PRO A 411 2.76 9.01 -14.24
N MET A 412 3.93 9.55 -14.59
CA MET A 412 4.32 10.91 -14.25
C MET A 412 3.54 11.89 -15.12
N GLU A 413 2.56 12.55 -14.49
CA GLU A 413 1.89 13.70 -15.09
C GLU A 413 2.96 14.76 -15.42
N GLU A 414 3.00 15.19 -16.69
CA GLU A 414 3.95 16.20 -17.12
C GLU A 414 3.70 17.52 -16.36
N PRO A 415 4.74 18.28 -15.95
CA PRO A 415 4.56 19.58 -15.34
C PRO A 415 4.03 20.59 -16.37
N ILE A 416 2.70 20.65 -16.53
CA ILE A 416 2.03 21.57 -17.44
C ILE A 416 1.47 22.78 -16.67
N VAL A 417 2.40 23.62 -16.23
CA VAL A 417 2.34 25.04 -16.58
C VAL A 417 3.70 25.41 -17.20
N THR A 418 3.95 24.89 -18.40
CA THR A 418 5.22 25.05 -19.14
C THR A 418 5.11 26.01 -20.34
N ARG A 419 3.95 26.66 -20.51
CA ARG A 419 3.76 27.88 -21.31
C ARG A 419 2.41 28.56 -21.04
N THR A 420 2.44 29.75 -20.46
CA THR A 420 1.35 30.75 -20.52
C THR A 420 1.72 31.94 -21.40
N ASP A 421 3.02 32.13 -21.64
CA ASP A 421 3.73 33.09 -22.47
C ASP A 421 3.38 33.07 -23.99
N GLN A 422 2.35 32.33 -24.41
CA GLN A 422 1.81 32.37 -25.78
C GLN A 422 0.34 32.80 -25.89
N HIS A 423 -0.43 32.90 -24.79
CA HIS A 423 -1.81 33.40 -24.81
C HIS A 423 -2.11 34.32 -23.62
N ASN A 424 -2.67 35.51 -23.89
CA ASN A 424 -3.02 36.47 -22.85
C ASN A 424 -4.17 35.93 -21.98
N MET A 425 -4.06 36.08 -20.66
CA MET A 425 -5.13 35.76 -19.71
C MET A 425 -6.43 36.51 -20.01
N ASP A 426 -6.36 37.69 -20.64
CA ASP A 426 -7.56 38.42 -21.08
C ASP A 426 -8.31 37.70 -22.22
N ASP A 427 -7.60 37.04 -23.14
CA ASP A 427 -8.21 36.26 -24.24
C ASP A 427 -8.84 34.97 -23.70
N ILE A 428 -8.17 34.32 -22.74
CA ILE A 428 -8.70 33.18 -21.98
C ILE A 428 -9.99 33.58 -21.27
N VAL A 429 -10.02 34.75 -20.63
CA VAL A 429 -11.21 35.29 -19.95
C VAL A 429 -12.32 35.70 -20.93
N ALA A 430 -11.99 36.28 -22.08
CA ALA A 430 -12.97 36.58 -23.13
C ALA A 430 -13.61 35.31 -23.70
N PHE A 431 -12.80 34.29 -23.99
CA PHE A 431 -13.26 32.97 -24.44
C PHE A 431 -14.18 32.29 -23.42
N CYS A 432 -13.76 32.22 -22.16
CA CYS A 432 -14.57 31.61 -21.11
C CYS A 432 -15.91 32.33 -20.90
N ARG A 433 -15.91 33.69 -20.90
CA ARG A 433 -17.16 34.45 -20.76
C ARG A 433 -18.12 34.19 -21.91
N ASN A 434 -17.65 34.26 -23.17
CA ASN A 434 -18.48 34.03 -24.36
C ASN A 434 -19.21 32.67 -24.34
N LEU A 435 -18.58 31.65 -23.75
CA LEU A 435 -19.21 30.32 -23.60
C LEU A 435 -20.11 30.22 -22.36
N LEU A 436 -19.80 30.91 -21.26
CA LEU A 436 -20.73 31.05 -20.12
C LEU A 436 -22.02 31.76 -20.53
N ASP A 437 -21.92 32.81 -21.36
CA ASP A 437 -23.05 33.57 -21.87
C ASP A 437 -23.96 32.71 -22.80
N GLN A 438 -23.42 31.61 -23.35
CA GLN A 438 -24.16 30.56 -24.08
C GLN A 438 -24.70 29.45 -23.15
N ASN A 439 -24.67 29.65 -21.84
CA ASN A 439 -25.01 28.67 -20.80
C ASN A 439 -24.21 27.34 -20.90
N ILE A 440 -22.96 27.38 -21.39
CA ILE A 440 -22.10 26.19 -21.45
C ILE A 440 -21.39 26.01 -20.10
N GLU A 441 -21.61 24.87 -19.46
CA GLU A 441 -20.95 24.53 -18.19
C GLU A 441 -19.42 24.47 -18.29
N TRP A 442 -18.73 24.68 -17.16
CA TRP A 442 -17.27 24.66 -17.07
C TRP A 442 -16.58 23.41 -17.65
N GLY A 443 -17.20 22.23 -17.55
CA GLY A 443 -16.71 21.01 -18.21
C GLY A 443 -16.83 21.04 -19.74
N GLY A 444 -17.80 21.77 -20.29
CA GLY A 444 -17.93 22.07 -21.71
C GLY A 444 -16.94 23.15 -22.17
N ILE A 445 -16.80 24.24 -21.41
CA ILE A 445 -15.83 25.32 -21.68
C ILE A 445 -14.40 24.77 -21.71
N TYR A 446 -14.04 23.98 -20.70
CA TYR A 446 -12.74 23.34 -20.62
C TYR A 446 -12.46 22.44 -21.83
N ARG A 447 -13.41 21.58 -22.23
CA ARG A 447 -13.28 20.73 -23.42
C ARG A 447 -13.20 21.51 -24.73
N LYS A 448 -13.85 22.67 -24.84
CA LYS A 448 -13.77 23.56 -26.01
C LYS A 448 -12.47 24.36 -26.08
N GLY A 449 -11.80 24.62 -24.94
CA GLY A 449 -10.63 25.50 -24.87
C GLY A 449 -9.27 24.82 -24.63
N ARG A 450 -9.25 23.63 -24.02
CA ARG A 450 -8.02 22.87 -23.71
C ARG A 450 -7.18 22.65 -24.97
N GLY A 451 -5.90 23.03 -24.91
CA GLY A 451 -4.93 22.83 -25.99
C GLY A 451 -5.04 23.80 -27.17
N LYS A 452 -6.07 24.65 -27.23
CA LYS A 452 -6.21 25.73 -28.24
C LYS A 452 -6.11 27.14 -27.65
N TYR A 453 -6.56 27.33 -26.41
CA TYR A 453 -6.53 28.63 -25.72
C TYR A 453 -5.84 28.56 -24.36
N PHE A 454 -5.81 27.40 -23.71
CA PHE A 454 -5.17 27.21 -22.39
C PHE A 454 -4.81 25.75 -22.09
N ALA A 455 -3.95 25.54 -21.10
CA ALA A 455 -3.37 24.24 -20.73
C ALA A 455 -3.62 23.83 -19.26
N PHE A 456 -4.73 24.25 -18.65
CA PHE A 456 -5.07 23.86 -17.26
C PHE A 456 -5.33 22.35 -17.11
N GLN A 457 -5.06 21.79 -15.92
CA GLN A 457 -5.19 20.36 -15.63
C GLN A 457 -6.65 19.84 -15.68
N ASN A 458 -7.62 20.66 -15.25
CA ASN A 458 -9.05 20.34 -15.29
C ASN A 458 -9.94 21.62 -15.33
N SER A 459 -11.26 21.44 -15.42
CA SER A 459 -12.23 22.55 -15.49
C SER A 459 -12.35 23.39 -14.22
N TYR A 460 -12.09 22.83 -13.04
CA TYR A 460 -12.10 23.57 -11.78
C TYR A 460 -10.88 24.50 -11.66
N VAL A 461 -9.69 24.03 -12.09
CA VAL A 461 -8.48 24.86 -12.16
C VAL A 461 -8.67 26.03 -13.13
N LEU A 462 -9.26 25.77 -14.31
CA LEU A 462 -9.66 26.82 -15.27
C LEU A 462 -10.62 27.84 -14.63
N GLN A 463 -11.70 27.37 -13.98
CA GLN A 463 -12.70 28.23 -13.33
C GLN A 463 -12.07 29.12 -12.25
N LYS A 464 -11.17 28.57 -11.43
CA LYS A 464 -10.48 29.29 -10.37
C LYS A 464 -9.52 30.35 -10.93
N ALA A 465 -8.81 30.05 -12.02
CA ALA A 465 -7.96 31.01 -12.73
C ALA A 465 -8.77 32.16 -13.36
N TYR A 466 -9.90 31.84 -14.00
CA TYR A 466 -10.83 32.83 -14.57
C TYR A 466 -11.36 33.81 -13.51
N LEU A 467 -11.90 33.30 -12.40
CA LEU A 467 -12.49 34.14 -11.35
C LEU A 467 -11.45 35.07 -10.72
N LYS A 468 -10.26 34.56 -10.39
CA LYS A 468 -9.15 35.36 -9.84
C LYS A 468 -8.75 36.51 -10.76
N HIS A 469 -8.74 36.31 -12.09
CA HIS A 469 -8.41 37.36 -13.05
C HIS A 469 -9.49 38.44 -13.15
N LEU A 470 -10.77 38.08 -12.99
CA LEU A 470 -11.86 39.06 -12.89
C LEU A 470 -11.77 39.93 -11.64
N GLU A 471 -11.38 39.34 -10.50
CA GLU A 471 -11.18 40.06 -9.24
C GLU A 471 -10.02 41.05 -9.34
N LEU A 472 -8.87 40.63 -9.88
CA LEU A 472 -7.73 41.51 -10.13
C LEU A 472 -8.10 42.70 -11.04
N ARG A 473 -8.84 42.46 -12.14
CA ARG A 473 -9.33 43.53 -13.02
C ARG A 473 -10.38 44.46 -12.37
N LYS A 474 -11.15 43.99 -11.38
CA LYS A 474 -12.03 44.85 -10.57
C LYS A 474 -11.21 45.77 -9.67
N SER A 475 -10.23 45.23 -8.95
CA SER A 475 -9.35 46.00 -8.07
C SER A 475 -8.55 47.05 -8.83
N GLN A 476 -8.01 46.72 -10.01
CA GLN A 476 -7.29 47.67 -10.87
C GLN A 476 -8.20 48.82 -11.36
N LYS A 477 -9.48 48.58 -11.62
CA LYS A 477 -10.45 49.64 -11.96
C LYS A 477 -10.91 50.50 -10.76
N GLY A 478 -10.53 50.13 -9.54
CA GLY A 478 -10.73 50.92 -8.33
C GLY A 478 -9.52 51.78 -7.95
N ALA A 479 -8.37 51.64 -8.64
CA ALA A 479 -7.23 52.52 -8.43
C ALA A 479 -7.50 53.88 -9.10
N PRO A 480 -7.37 55.01 -8.39
CA PRO A 480 -7.29 56.32 -9.03
C PRO A 480 -6.00 56.41 -9.88
N PRO A 481 -5.99 57.23 -10.95
CA PRO A 481 -4.84 57.40 -11.84
C PRO A 481 -3.67 58.16 -11.18
#